data_AF-A0A0M2HR25-F1
#
_entry.id   AF-A0A0M2HR25-F1
#
_cell.length_a   1.000
_cell.length_b   1.000
_cell.length_c   1.000
_cell.angle_alpha   90.00
_cell.angle_beta   90.00
_cell.angle_gamma   90.00
#
_symmetry.space_group_name_H-M   'P 1'
#
loop_
_entity.id
_entity.type
_entity.pdbx_description
1 polymer ?
#
loop_
_entity_poly.entity_id
_entity_poly.type
_entity_poly.pdbx_seq_one_letter_code
_entity_poly.pdbx_strand_id
1 'polypeptide(L)'
;MDPAPAPGGDLGELIRELQSLKKKVGELESPSGTQRYQSVSKLSALIDDIQAQLDDYIANQAYTKSQVDNRIANPPAGVNATGNVSATGDVSAGSALRGVNLYATAAPGFNITGTRVAAWLESATGRLGTASSSRRYKQDWSIADVDPDAVMGVMSWIFRYIEQVEELGDDAAWEYGFFAEDLHDAGLYPWVIYREINGKVVPDGVNYPMFVVAQQVALRHLDARTRSQQDQIDALTARLDALDGGHS
;
A
#
# COMPACT_ATOMS: atom_id res chain seq x y z
N MET A 1 -100.80 66.54 -29.09
CA MET A 1 -99.35 66.54 -28.82
C MET A 1 -99.21 66.16 -27.35
N ASP A 2 -98.78 64.96 -26.96
CA ASP A 2 -98.16 63.85 -27.67
C ASP A 2 -98.38 62.60 -26.78
N PRO A 3 -98.79 61.42 -27.28
CA PRO A 3 -98.99 60.25 -26.43
C PRO A 3 -97.63 59.62 -26.10
N ALA A 4 -97.36 59.42 -24.81
CA ALA A 4 -96.21 58.63 -24.38
C ALA A 4 -96.29 57.21 -24.97
N PRO A 5 -95.22 56.66 -25.57
CA PRO A 5 -95.27 55.38 -26.25
C PRO A 5 -95.33 54.22 -25.24
N ALA A 6 -96.03 53.17 -25.63
CA ALA A 6 -96.31 51.99 -24.81
C ALA A 6 -95.03 51.19 -24.45
N PRO A 7 -94.95 50.63 -23.23
CA PRO A 7 -93.84 49.79 -22.80
C PRO A 7 -93.98 48.40 -23.43
N GLY A 8 -93.47 48.20 -24.64
CA GLY A 8 -93.61 46.90 -25.32
C GLY A 8 -92.89 46.76 -26.66
N GLY A 9 -91.72 47.37 -26.83
CA GLY A 9 -90.93 47.26 -28.07
C GLY A 9 -89.91 46.12 -28.06
N ASP A 10 -89.93 45.32 -29.13
CA ASP A 10 -89.01 44.28 -29.64
C ASP A 10 -87.54 44.29 -29.12
N LEU A 11 -86.94 45.48 -28.98
CA LEU A 11 -85.56 45.66 -28.46
C LEU A 11 -85.40 45.30 -26.96
N GLY A 12 -86.46 45.42 -26.15
CA GLY A 12 -86.42 45.09 -24.72
C GLY A 12 -86.35 43.59 -24.44
N GLU A 13 -86.78 42.76 -25.40
CA GLU A 13 -86.60 41.32 -25.36
C GLU A 13 -85.16 40.94 -25.70
N LEU A 14 -84.61 41.52 -26.78
CA LEU A 14 -83.22 41.30 -27.21
C LEU A 14 -82.19 41.72 -26.15
N ILE A 15 -82.40 42.83 -25.44
CA ILE A 15 -81.50 43.28 -24.34
C ILE A 15 -81.53 42.31 -23.16
N ARG A 16 -82.72 41.78 -22.82
CA ARG A 16 -82.84 40.75 -21.76
C ARG A 16 -82.17 39.45 -22.18
N GLU A 17 -82.26 39.10 -23.46
CA GLU A 17 -81.56 37.94 -24.01
C GLU A 17 -80.04 38.11 -24.00
N LEU A 18 -79.52 39.27 -24.38
CA LEU A 18 -78.09 39.59 -24.29
C LEU A 18 -77.58 39.61 -22.85
N GLN A 19 -78.35 40.13 -21.90
CA GLN A 19 -78.00 40.09 -20.47
C GLN A 19 -78.04 38.66 -19.92
N SER A 20 -79.01 37.86 -20.33
CA SER A 20 -79.10 36.42 -20.03
C SER A 20 -77.92 35.65 -20.61
N LEU A 21 -77.53 35.92 -21.86
CA LEU A 21 -76.36 35.33 -22.51
C LEU A 21 -75.07 35.77 -21.84
N LYS A 22 -74.90 37.04 -21.47
CA LYS A 22 -73.72 37.53 -20.76
C LYS A 22 -73.58 36.90 -19.38
N LYS A 23 -74.70 36.66 -18.68
CA LYS A 23 -74.73 35.92 -17.42
C LYS A 23 -74.37 34.45 -17.63
N LYS A 24 -74.95 33.79 -18.64
CA LYS A 24 -74.62 32.40 -19.02
C LYS A 24 -73.15 32.25 -19.42
N VAL A 25 -72.61 33.22 -20.15
CA VAL A 25 -71.19 33.28 -20.55
C VAL A 25 -70.30 33.49 -19.32
N GLY A 26 -70.65 34.38 -18.38
CA GLY A 26 -69.91 34.52 -17.12
C GLY A 26 -69.95 33.26 -16.24
N GLU A 27 -71.08 32.55 -16.23
CA GLU A 27 -71.22 31.24 -15.57
C GLU A 27 -70.42 30.14 -16.28
N LEU A 28 -70.23 30.23 -17.60
CA LEU A 28 -69.39 29.35 -18.43
C LEU A 28 -67.88 29.66 -18.31
N GLU A 29 -67.52 30.93 -18.14
CA GLU A 29 -66.13 31.40 -18.00
C GLU A 29 -65.58 31.20 -16.59
N SER A 30 -66.46 31.17 -15.57
CA SER A 30 -66.06 30.85 -14.19
C SER A 30 -65.98 29.33 -13.99
N PRO A 31 -64.84 28.77 -13.51
CA PRO A 31 -64.76 27.35 -13.25
C PRO A 31 -65.85 26.95 -12.25
N SER A 32 -66.75 26.07 -12.69
CA SER A 32 -67.84 25.58 -11.83
C SER A 32 -67.26 24.86 -10.62
N GLY A 33 -68.01 24.79 -9.51
CA GLY A 33 -67.59 24.01 -8.33
C GLY A 33 -67.19 22.58 -8.70
N THR A 34 -67.87 22.00 -9.69
CA THR A 34 -67.56 20.68 -10.27
C THR A 34 -66.21 20.65 -11.01
N GLN A 35 -65.89 21.65 -11.83
CA GLN A 35 -64.59 21.74 -12.52
C GLN A 35 -63.43 21.93 -11.53
N ARG A 36 -63.65 22.71 -10.46
CA ARG A 36 -62.67 22.86 -9.38
C ARG A 36 -62.48 21.55 -8.61
N TYR A 37 -63.58 20.88 -8.25
CA TYR A 37 -63.55 19.57 -7.61
C TYR A 37 -62.83 18.52 -8.46
N GLN A 38 -63.10 18.45 -9.77
CA GLN A 38 -62.42 17.54 -10.69
C GLN A 38 -60.92 17.84 -10.78
N SER A 39 -60.54 19.12 -10.77
CA SER A 39 -59.12 19.52 -10.81
C SER A 39 -58.40 19.10 -9.52
N VAL A 40 -59.01 19.32 -8.35
CA VAL A 40 -58.48 18.88 -7.05
C VAL A 40 -58.41 17.35 -6.97
N SER A 41 -59.42 16.64 -7.46
CA SER A 41 -59.43 15.18 -7.50
C SER A 41 -58.31 14.61 -8.39
N LYS A 42 -58.06 15.22 -9.55
CA LYS A 42 -56.92 14.86 -10.41
C LYS A 42 -55.58 15.13 -9.75
N LEU A 43 -55.43 16.25 -9.05
CA LEU A 43 -54.22 16.57 -8.31
C LEU A 43 -53.97 15.58 -7.16
N SER A 44 -55.02 15.19 -6.43
CA SER A 44 -54.92 14.16 -5.38
C SER A 44 -54.46 12.82 -5.96
N ALA A 45 -55.09 12.36 -7.04
CA ALA A 45 -54.71 11.11 -7.69
C ALA A 45 -53.26 11.15 -8.22
N LEU A 46 -52.81 12.31 -8.71
CA LEU A 46 -51.43 12.50 -9.14
C LEU A 46 -50.45 12.45 -7.96
N ILE A 47 -50.80 13.03 -6.81
CA ILE A 47 -49.96 12.95 -5.60
C ILE A 47 -49.83 11.51 -5.12
N ASP A 48 -50.93 10.76 -5.10
CA ASP A 48 -50.92 9.35 -4.70
C ASP A 48 -50.08 8.49 -5.66
N ASP A 49 -50.19 8.74 -6.98
CA ASP A 49 -49.38 8.08 -8.00
C ASP A 49 -47.89 8.42 -7.85
N ILE A 50 -47.54 9.68 -7.59
CA ILE A 50 -46.16 10.10 -7.33
C ILE A 50 -45.61 9.42 -6.06
N GLN A 51 -46.41 9.35 -5.00
CA GLN A 51 -46.00 8.69 -3.76
C GLN A 51 -45.74 7.19 -3.99
N ALA A 52 -46.63 6.52 -4.71
CA ALA A 52 -46.47 5.11 -5.06
C ALA A 52 -45.21 4.87 -5.91
N GLN A 53 -44.94 5.72 -6.90
CA GLN A 53 -43.72 5.64 -7.72
C GLN A 53 -42.46 5.91 -6.91
N LEU A 54 -42.51 6.85 -5.96
CA LEU A 54 -41.38 7.16 -5.08
C LEU A 54 -41.07 5.98 -4.15
N ASP A 55 -42.09 5.36 -3.56
CA ASP A 55 -41.93 4.21 -2.69
C ASP A 55 -41.34 3.02 -3.45
N ASP A 56 -41.80 2.78 -4.68
CA ASP A 56 -41.27 1.71 -5.55
C ASP A 56 -39.80 1.94 -5.94
N TYR A 57 -39.44 3.18 -6.28
CA TYR A 57 -38.05 3.55 -6.56
C TYR A 57 -37.14 3.33 -5.35
N ILE A 58 -37.58 3.74 -4.16
CA ILE A 58 -36.81 3.56 -2.91
C ILE A 58 -36.65 2.07 -2.60
N ALA A 59 -37.70 1.26 -2.78
CA ALA A 59 -37.68 -0.16 -2.48
C ALA A 59 -36.78 -0.97 -3.44
N ASN A 60 -36.77 -0.61 -4.73
CA ASN A 60 -36.19 -1.48 -5.77
C ASN A 60 -34.91 -0.96 -6.41
N GLN A 61 -34.67 0.35 -6.38
CA GLN A 61 -33.60 0.99 -7.17
C GLN A 61 -32.60 1.78 -6.33
N ALA A 62 -32.97 2.13 -5.09
CA ALA A 62 -32.11 2.91 -4.20
C ALA A 62 -31.53 2.05 -3.06
N TYR A 63 -30.29 2.36 -2.68
CA TYR A 63 -29.79 1.95 -1.37
C TYR A 63 -30.16 3.01 -0.34
N THR A 64 -30.68 2.56 0.80
CA THR A 64 -30.74 3.40 2.01
C THR A 64 -29.34 3.72 2.50
N LYS A 65 -29.19 4.81 3.27
CA LYS A 65 -27.93 5.17 3.92
C LYS A 65 -27.32 4.00 4.70
N SER A 66 -28.14 3.27 5.45
CA SER A 66 -27.70 2.10 6.22
C SER A 66 -27.15 0.99 5.32
N GLN A 67 -27.80 0.72 4.17
CA GLN A 67 -27.29 -0.28 3.22
C GLN A 67 -25.96 0.16 2.57
N VAL A 68 -25.80 1.45 2.26
CA VAL A 68 -24.54 2.00 1.74
C VAL A 68 -23.43 1.87 2.80
N ASP A 69 -23.67 2.36 4.01
CA ASP A 69 -22.71 2.31 5.11
C ASP A 69 -22.30 0.86 5.41
N ASN A 70 -23.25 -0.08 5.39
CA ASN A 70 -22.95 -1.50 5.58
C ASN A 70 -22.10 -2.09 4.44
N ARG A 71 -22.35 -1.74 3.18
CA ARG A 71 -21.53 -2.20 2.04
C ARG A 71 -20.12 -1.62 2.04
N ILE A 72 -19.92 -0.43 2.60
CA ILE A 72 -18.60 0.16 2.79
C ILE A 72 -17.84 -0.57 3.90
N ALA A 73 -18.50 -0.81 5.04
CA ALA A 73 -17.90 -1.54 6.15
C ALA A 73 -17.65 -3.02 5.84
N ASN A 74 -18.51 -3.63 5.03
CA ASN A 74 -18.50 -5.05 4.67
C ASN A 74 -18.61 -5.21 3.14
N PRO A 75 -17.56 -4.87 2.38
CA PRO A 75 -17.58 -5.01 0.94
C PRO A 75 -17.77 -6.49 0.54
N PRO A 76 -18.61 -6.78 -0.48
CA PRO A 76 -18.76 -8.14 -0.98
C PRO A 76 -17.44 -8.64 -1.61
N ALA A 77 -17.32 -9.95 -1.76
CA ALA A 77 -16.14 -10.55 -2.39
C ALA A 77 -15.95 -10.06 -3.85
N GLY A 78 -14.70 -9.83 -4.25
CA GLY A 78 -14.36 -9.42 -5.62
C GLY A 78 -14.50 -7.92 -5.91
N VAL A 79 -14.68 -7.07 -4.89
CA VAL A 79 -14.59 -5.62 -5.04
C VAL A 79 -13.18 -5.22 -5.46
N ASN A 80 -13.08 -4.45 -6.53
CA ASN A 80 -11.82 -3.94 -7.06
C ASN A 80 -11.73 -2.42 -6.85
N ALA A 81 -10.60 -1.94 -6.37
CA ALA A 81 -10.23 -0.53 -6.48
C ALA A 81 -9.37 -0.36 -7.75
N THR A 82 -9.84 0.43 -8.71
CA THR A 82 -9.17 0.63 -10.01
C THR A 82 -8.19 1.81 -10.04
N GLY A 83 -8.07 2.53 -8.92
CA GLY A 83 -7.17 3.68 -8.77
C GLY A 83 -6.27 3.54 -7.55
N ASN A 84 -5.62 4.66 -7.19
CA ASN A 84 -4.75 4.71 -6.03
C ASN A 84 -5.57 4.53 -4.75
N VAL A 85 -5.12 3.60 -3.91
CA VAL A 85 -5.66 3.42 -2.55
C VAL A 85 -4.65 4.02 -1.58
N SER A 86 -5.11 4.93 -0.73
CA SER A 86 -4.34 5.42 0.41
C SER A 86 -4.96 4.87 1.68
N ALA A 87 -4.13 4.27 2.54
CA ALA A 87 -4.50 3.83 3.86
C ALA A 87 -3.58 4.53 4.87
N THR A 88 -4.16 5.06 5.94
CA THR A 88 -3.41 5.69 7.04
C THR A 88 -2.95 4.69 8.10
N GLY A 89 -3.49 3.47 8.07
CA GLY A 89 -3.10 2.37 8.94
C GLY A 89 -2.61 1.16 8.12
N ASP A 90 -2.60 0.00 8.76
CA ASP A 90 -2.08 -1.21 8.14
C ASP A 90 -2.95 -1.71 6.98
N VAL A 91 -2.28 -2.15 5.91
CA VAL A 91 -2.91 -2.90 4.82
C VAL A 91 -2.61 -4.37 5.04
N SER A 92 -3.62 -5.12 5.51
CA SER A 92 -3.52 -6.57 5.69
C SER A 92 -4.28 -7.32 4.60
N ALA A 93 -3.77 -8.50 4.21
CA ALA A 93 -4.44 -9.44 3.33
C ALA A 93 -4.59 -10.76 4.08
N GLY A 94 -5.80 -11.33 4.12
CA GLY A 94 -6.05 -12.62 4.80
C GLY A 94 -5.31 -13.82 4.19
N SER A 95 -4.69 -13.64 3.02
CA SER A 95 -3.81 -14.63 2.38
C SER A 95 -2.58 -13.93 1.79
N ALA A 96 -2.53 -13.68 0.49
CA ALA A 96 -1.36 -13.09 -0.17
C ALA A 96 -1.63 -11.66 -0.63
N LEU A 97 -0.71 -10.76 -0.34
CA LEU A 97 -0.56 -9.50 -1.07
C LEU A 97 0.27 -9.78 -2.32
N ARG A 98 -0.32 -9.60 -3.51
CA ARG A 98 0.31 -9.89 -4.81
C ARG A 98 0.32 -8.65 -5.68
N GLY A 99 1.41 -8.44 -6.40
CA GLY A 99 1.52 -7.36 -7.38
C GLY A 99 2.70 -7.61 -8.32
N VAL A 100 2.64 -7.03 -9.52
CA VAL A 100 3.76 -7.08 -10.48
C VAL A 100 4.97 -6.32 -9.91
N ASN A 101 4.70 -5.22 -9.19
CA ASN A 101 5.70 -4.45 -8.47
C ASN A 101 5.19 -4.14 -7.07
N LEU A 102 5.80 -4.75 -6.06
CA LEU A 102 5.57 -4.41 -4.66
C LEU A 102 6.72 -3.53 -4.19
N TYR A 103 6.40 -2.36 -3.66
CA TYR A 103 7.37 -1.40 -3.13
C TYR A 103 7.06 -1.14 -1.66
N ALA A 104 8.06 -1.33 -0.81
CA ALA A 104 8.09 -0.90 0.58
C ALA A 104 9.14 0.20 0.72
N THR A 105 8.82 1.41 0.25
CA THR A 105 9.77 2.51 0.02
C THR A 105 10.54 2.95 1.26
N ALA A 106 9.93 2.85 2.45
CA ALA A 106 10.58 3.18 3.72
C ALA A 106 11.36 2.00 4.33
N ALA A 107 11.09 0.76 3.89
CA ALA A 107 11.66 -0.44 4.51
C ALA A 107 13.20 -0.50 4.47
N PRO A 108 13.90 -0.08 3.39
CA PRO A 108 15.36 -0.03 3.40
C PRO A 108 15.96 0.86 4.50
N GLY A 109 15.22 1.88 4.95
CA GLY A 109 15.64 2.82 5.98
C GLY A 109 15.11 2.51 7.38
N PHE A 110 14.26 1.50 7.52
CA PHE A 110 13.60 1.18 8.79
C PHE A 110 14.37 0.09 9.53
N ASN A 111 14.92 0.41 10.70
CA ASN A 111 15.63 -0.55 11.54
C ASN A 111 14.61 -1.45 12.27
N ILE A 112 14.70 -2.76 12.06
CA ILE A 112 13.87 -3.75 12.75
C ILE A 112 14.70 -4.44 13.83
N THR A 113 14.27 -4.34 15.07
CA THR A 113 14.99 -4.88 16.22
C THR A 113 14.44 -6.24 16.68
N GLY A 114 13.33 -6.73 16.12
CA GLY A 114 12.66 -8.00 16.43
C GLY A 114 13.11 -9.24 15.64
N THR A 115 12.47 -10.39 15.91
CA THR A 115 12.60 -11.63 15.11
C THR A 115 12.24 -11.36 13.66
N ARG A 116 13.09 -11.84 12.74
CA ARG A 116 13.06 -11.43 11.33
C ARG A 116 13.47 -12.56 10.40
N VAL A 117 13.12 -12.39 9.12
CA VAL A 117 13.57 -13.23 8.00
C VAL A 117 14.17 -12.33 6.93
N ALA A 118 15.17 -12.83 6.19
CA ALA A 118 15.81 -12.05 5.14
C ALA A 118 14.92 -11.96 3.90
N ALA A 119 14.83 -10.77 3.32
CA ALA A 119 14.17 -10.50 2.05
C ALA A 119 15.05 -9.62 1.17
N TRP A 120 14.95 -9.76 -0.15
CA TRP A 120 15.62 -8.87 -1.09
C TRP A 120 14.74 -7.65 -1.36
N LEU A 121 15.25 -6.49 -0.98
CA LEU A 121 14.68 -5.19 -1.30
C LEU A 121 15.71 -4.35 -2.05
N GLU A 122 15.29 -3.67 -3.11
CA GLU A 122 16.11 -2.68 -3.80
C GLU A 122 16.25 -1.42 -2.94
N SER A 123 17.47 -1.07 -2.53
CA SER A 123 17.71 0.06 -1.61
C SER A 123 17.17 1.40 -2.13
N ALA A 124 17.19 1.61 -3.45
CA ALA A 124 16.77 2.89 -4.05
C ALA A 124 15.26 3.11 -4.08
N THR A 125 14.46 2.04 -4.11
CA THR A 125 13.02 2.12 -4.37
C THR A 125 12.17 1.36 -3.33
N GLY A 126 12.78 0.49 -2.53
CA GLY A 126 12.09 -0.46 -1.68
C GLY A 126 11.39 -1.59 -2.46
N ARG A 127 11.73 -1.81 -3.73
CA ARG A 127 11.10 -2.86 -4.54
C ARG A 127 11.48 -4.25 -4.02
N LEU A 128 10.48 -5.08 -3.74
CA LEU A 128 10.69 -6.49 -3.41
C LEU A 128 10.98 -7.29 -4.69
N GLY A 129 11.94 -8.22 -4.60
CA GLY A 129 12.31 -9.03 -5.76
C GLY A 129 13.33 -10.12 -5.46
N THR A 130 14.14 -10.46 -6.46
CA THR A 130 15.27 -11.38 -6.36
C THR A 130 16.49 -10.80 -7.04
N ALA A 131 17.68 -11.11 -6.54
CA ALA A 131 18.95 -10.73 -7.18
C ALA A 131 19.45 -11.85 -8.10
N SER A 132 19.72 -11.54 -9.36
CA SER A 132 20.26 -12.51 -10.32
C SER A 132 21.79 -12.61 -10.20
N SER A 133 22.30 -13.84 -10.08
CA SER A 133 23.75 -14.10 -10.01
C SER A 133 24.34 -14.70 -11.30
N SER A 134 23.59 -14.75 -12.41
CA SER A 134 24.09 -15.29 -13.67
C SER A 134 25.03 -14.31 -14.38
N ARG A 135 26.12 -14.82 -14.97
CA ARG A 135 27.03 -14.07 -15.85
C ARG A 135 26.29 -13.36 -16.99
N ARG A 136 25.14 -13.88 -17.43
CA ARG A 136 24.31 -13.26 -18.49
C ARG A 136 23.81 -11.84 -18.14
N TYR A 137 23.75 -11.50 -16.86
CA TYR A 137 23.31 -10.20 -16.37
C TYR A 137 24.43 -9.41 -15.68
N LYS A 138 25.69 -9.83 -15.88
CA LYS A 138 26.87 -9.18 -15.29
C LYS A 138 27.82 -8.82 -16.42
N GLN A 139 28.66 -7.80 -16.19
CA GLN A 139 29.73 -7.36 -17.09
C GLN A 139 30.92 -6.91 -16.22
N ASP A 140 32.08 -6.69 -16.83
CA ASP A 140 33.26 -6.11 -16.17
C ASP A 140 33.69 -6.84 -14.89
N TRP A 141 33.67 -8.18 -14.89
CA TRP A 141 34.03 -8.97 -13.71
C TRP A 141 35.52 -9.31 -13.65
N SER A 142 36.10 -9.16 -12.47
CA SER A 142 37.44 -9.62 -12.11
C SER A 142 37.38 -10.52 -10.87
N ILE A 143 38.54 -11.07 -10.49
CA ILE A 143 38.69 -11.62 -9.14
C ILE A 143 38.52 -10.47 -8.15
N ALA A 144 37.77 -10.71 -7.08
CA ALA A 144 37.55 -9.72 -6.04
C ALA A 144 38.87 -9.43 -5.30
N ASP A 145 39.23 -8.15 -5.22
CA ASP A 145 40.36 -7.68 -4.43
C ASP A 145 39.87 -7.40 -3.00
N VAL A 146 40.06 -8.38 -2.13
CA VAL A 146 39.59 -8.35 -0.74
C VAL A 146 40.76 -8.75 0.14
N ASP A 147 41.11 -7.93 1.11
CA ASP A 147 42.13 -8.26 2.09
C ASP A 147 41.63 -9.37 3.03
N PRO A 148 42.17 -10.60 2.95
CA PRO A 148 41.74 -11.69 3.81
C PRO A 148 42.05 -11.44 5.29
N ASP A 149 43.13 -10.71 5.60
CA ASP A 149 43.51 -10.43 6.99
C ASP A 149 42.53 -9.42 7.62
N ALA A 150 42.07 -8.43 6.86
CA ALA A 150 40.99 -7.53 7.29
C ALA A 150 39.70 -8.31 7.58
N VAL A 151 39.30 -9.24 6.71
CA VAL A 151 38.11 -10.09 6.92
C VAL A 151 38.24 -10.96 8.18
N MET A 152 39.41 -11.53 8.42
CA MET A 152 39.67 -12.36 9.62
C MET A 152 39.83 -11.53 10.90
N GLY A 153 40.20 -10.25 10.79
CA GLY A 153 40.41 -9.35 11.92
C GLY A 153 39.12 -8.81 12.55
N VAL A 154 38.02 -8.80 11.81
CA VAL A 154 36.71 -8.36 12.34
C VAL A 154 36.13 -9.43 13.27
N MET A 155 35.72 -9.01 14.48
CA MET A 155 35.17 -9.90 15.49
C MET A 155 33.66 -10.10 15.35
N SER A 156 33.20 -11.33 15.61
CA SER A 156 31.79 -11.61 15.85
C SER A 156 31.43 -11.30 17.30
N TRP A 157 30.28 -10.69 17.49
CA TRP A 157 29.74 -10.27 18.77
C TRP A 157 28.43 -10.98 19.10
N ILE A 158 28.17 -11.14 20.39
CA ILE A 158 26.86 -11.50 20.94
C ILE A 158 26.30 -10.26 21.65
N PHE A 159 25.06 -9.89 21.35
CA PHE A 159 24.47 -8.65 21.85
C PHE A 159 22.94 -8.78 22.01
N ARG A 160 22.32 -7.74 22.57
CA ARG A 160 20.87 -7.58 22.63
C ARG A 160 20.54 -6.17 22.12
N TYR A 161 19.41 -6.01 21.43
CA TYR A 161 18.96 -4.68 21.01
C TYR A 161 18.50 -3.87 22.21
N ILE A 162 18.86 -2.59 22.26
CA ILE A 162 18.49 -1.67 23.35
C ILE A 162 16.95 -1.63 23.51
N GLU A 163 16.22 -1.41 22.42
CA GLU A 163 14.75 -1.37 22.42
C GLU A 163 14.12 -2.67 22.97
N GLN A 164 14.65 -3.84 22.60
CA GLN A 164 14.13 -5.11 23.12
C GLN A 164 14.40 -5.25 24.62
N VAL A 165 15.57 -4.81 25.11
CA VAL A 165 15.89 -4.84 26.54
C VAL A 165 15.00 -3.85 27.31
N GLU A 166 14.70 -2.69 26.73
CA GLU A 166 13.75 -1.73 27.33
C GLU A 166 12.32 -2.30 27.42
N GLU A 167 11.88 -3.06 26.42
CA GLU A 167 10.54 -3.66 26.38
C GLU A 167 10.41 -4.94 27.21
N LEU A 168 11.41 -5.84 27.13
CA LEU A 168 11.34 -7.21 27.64
C LEU A 168 12.28 -7.49 28.82
N GLY A 169 13.17 -6.55 29.15
CA GLY A 169 14.16 -6.73 30.22
C GLY A 169 15.09 -7.91 29.96
N ASP A 170 15.16 -8.82 30.94
CA ASP A 170 16.02 -10.00 30.85
C ASP A 170 15.53 -11.05 29.83
N ASP A 171 14.26 -10.97 29.42
CA ASP A 171 13.68 -11.87 28.41
C ASP A 171 14.05 -11.45 26.97
N ALA A 172 14.74 -10.33 26.79
CA ALA A 172 15.22 -9.89 25.48
C ALA A 172 16.20 -10.89 24.85
N ALA A 173 16.01 -11.17 23.56
CA ALA A 173 16.76 -12.21 22.87
C ALA A 173 18.22 -11.81 22.63
N TRP A 174 19.12 -12.78 22.81
CA TRP A 174 20.52 -12.65 22.39
C TRP A 174 20.65 -12.89 20.89
N GLU A 175 21.41 -12.02 20.25
CA GLU A 175 21.67 -11.97 18.81
C GLU A 175 23.17 -12.11 18.56
N TYR A 176 23.51 -12.62 17.37
CA TYR A 176 24.89 -12.79 16.93
C TYR A 176 25.13 -11.97 15.66
N GLY A 177 26.27 -11.30 15.58
CA GLY A 177 26.58 -10.51 14.39
C GLY A 177 27.89 -9.76 14.46
N PHE A 178 28.01 -8.76 13.59
CA PHE A 178 29.11 -7.81 13.47
C PHE A 178 28.57 -6.40 13.69
N PHE A 179 29.45 -5.49 14.13
CA PHE A 179 29.17 -4.06 14.08
C PHE A 179 29.58 -3.50 12.71
N ALA A 180 28.75 -2.63 12.15
CA ALA A 180 29.00 -2.03 10.84
C ALA A 180 30.25 -1.14 10.86
N GLU A 181 30.50 -0.51 12.01
CA GLU A 181 31.67 0.29 12.35
C GLU A 181 32.96 -0.54 12.27
N ASP A 182 32.97 -1.75 12.85
CA ASP A 182 34.16 -2.62 12.81
C ASP A 182 34.53 -2.99 11.36
N LEU A 183 33.52 -3.25 10.51
CA LEU A 183 33.75 -3.51 9.08
C LEU A 183 34.23 -2.25 8.36
N HIS A 184 33.66 -1.09 8.68
CA HIS A 184 34.08 0.19 8.11
C HIS A 184 35.55 0.48 8.45
N ASP A 185 35.92 0.39 9.71
CA ASP A 185 37.27 0.67 10.20
C ASP A 185 38.30 -0.33 9.64
N ALA A 186 37.88 -1.57 9.36
CA ALA A 186 38.69 -2.57 8.66
C ALA A 186 38.79 -2.35 7.14
N GLY A 187 38.15 -1.33 6.58
CA GLY A 187 38.14 -1.04 5.15
C GLY A 187 37.23 -1.94 4.31
N LEU A 188 36.35 -2.72 4.93
CA LEU A 188 35.43 -3.66 4.28
C LEU A 188 34.14 -2.97 3.78
N TYR A 189 34.30 -1.78 3.20
CA TYR A 189 33.20 -0.90 2.79
C TYR A 189 32.13 -1.55 1.90
N PRO A 190 32.45 -2.44 0.93
CA PRO A 190 31.43 -3.05 0.05
C PRO A 190 30.37 -3.88 0.77
N TRP A 191 30.61 -4.28 2.02
CA TRP A 191 29.65 -5.05 2.84
C TRP A 191 29.02 -4.23 3.96
N VAL A 192 29.35 -2.95 4.06
CA VAL A 192 28.72 -2.01 4.99
C VAL A 192 27.51 -1.38 4.31
N ILE A 193 26.37 -1.42 5.01
CA ILE A 193 25.17 -0.66 4.65
C ILE A 193 25.28 0.67 5.38
N TYR A 194 25.22 1.76 4.61
CA TYR A 194 25.27 3.11 5.13
C TYR A 194 23.88 3.72 5.17
N ARG A 195 23.64 4.53 6.19
CA ARG A 195 22.43 5.34 6.33
C ARG A 195 22.80 6.80 6.55
N GLU A 196 21.97 7.71 6.05
CA GLU A 196 22.04 9.11 6.45
C GLU A 196 21.27 9.32 7.75
N ILE A 197 21.98 9.72 8.80
CA ILE A 197 21.42 10.06 10.11
C ILE A 197 21.83 11.48 10.44
N ASN A 198 20.85 12.38 10.66
CA ASN A 198 21.09 13.80 10.95
C ASN A 198 21.99 14.50 9.91
N GLY A 199 21.82 14.18 8.63
CA GLY A 199 22.62 14.74 7.53
C GLY A 199 24.03 14.18 7.39
N LYS A 200 24.38 13.12 8.14
CA LYS A 200 25.67 12.43 8.04
C LYS A 200 25.48 10.99 7.58
N VAL A 201 26.23 10.58 6.57
CA VAL A 201 26.33 9.17 6.17
C VAL A 201 27.18 8.42 7.19
N VAL A 202 26.62 7.40 7.83
CA VAL A 202 27.27 6.58 8.85
C VAL A 202 27.12 5.09 8.53
N PRO A 203 28.08 4.24 8.92
CA PRO A 203 27.88 2.79 8.92
C PRO A 203 26.69 2.47 9.83
N ASP A 204 25.75 1.65 9.36
CA ASP A 204 24.50 1.39 10.09
C ASP A 204 24.02 -0.07 9.98
N GLY A 205 24.52 -0.82 9.00
CA GLY A 205 24.22 -2.24 8.89
C GLY A 205 25.29 -3.02 8.15
N VAL A 206 25.12 -4.34 8.13
CA VAL A 206 26.00 -5.27 7.43
C VAL A 206 25.20 -6.03 6.39
N ASN A 207 25.74 -6.14 5.18
CA ASN A 207 25.18 -6.96 4.12
C ASN A 207 25.54 -8.44 4.36
N TYR A 208 24.97 -9.03 5.42
CA TYR A 208 25.22 -10.42 5.82
C TYR A 208 25.04 -11.42 4.68
N PRO A 209 23.98 -11.35 3.83
CA PRO A 209 23.82 -12.30 2.74
C PRO A 209 24.99 -12.30 1.75
N MET A 210 25.70 -11.19 1.61
CA MET A 210 26.84 -11.06 0.69
C MET A 210 28.20 -11.13 1.39
N PHE A 211 28.27 -10.98 2.71
CA PHE A 211 29.54 -11.05 3.45
C PHE A 211 30.21 -12.44 3.34
N VAL A 212 29.42 -13.49 3.10
CA VAL A 212 29.93 -14.84 2.77
C VAL A 212 30.91 -14.85 1.58
N VAL A 213 30.78 -13.91 0.65
CA VAL A 213 31.72 -13.78 -0.48
C VAL A 213 33.11 -13.31 0.00
N ALA A 214 33.16 -12.38 0.97
CA ALA A 214 34.42 -11.96 1.59
C ALA A 214 35.05 -13.12 2.38
N GLN A 215 34.21 -13.84 3.16
CA GLN A 215 34.64 -15.01 3.91
C GLN A 215 35.22 -16.11 3.00
N GLN A 216 34.68 -16.30 1.79
CA GLN A 216 35.24 -17.24 0.82
C GLN A 216 36.68 -16.87 0.39
N VAL A 217 37.02 -15.58 0.37
CA VAL A 217 38.41 -15.12 0.09
C VAL A 217 39.32 -15.47 1.27
N ALA A 218 38.90 -15.17 2.50
CA ALA A 218 39.64 -15.54 3.71
C ALA A 218 39.86 -17.07 3.82
N LEU A 219 38.84 -17.87 3.53
CA LEU A 219 38.94 -19.35 3.52
C LEU A 219 39.97 -19.85 2.51
N ARG A 220 40.01 -19.28 1.30
CA ARG A 220 41.01 -19.64 0.29
C ARG A 220 42.42 -19.24 0.71
N HIS A 221 42.55 -18.10 1.38
CA HIS A 221 43.83 -17.63 1.91
C HIS A 221 44.35 -18.57 3.01
N LEU A 222 43.49 -18.96 3.96
CA LEU A 222 43.82 -19.92 5.01
C LEU A 222 44.21 -21.29 4.44
N ASP A 223 43.45 -21.80 3.46
CA ASP A 223 43.75 -23.06 2.77
C ASP A 223 45.14 -23.03 2.10
N ALA A 224 45.47 -21.93 1.41
CA ALA A 224 46.78 -21.75 0.78
C ALA A 224 47.91 -21.71 1.82
N ARG A 225 47.73 -20.98 2.93
CA ARG A 225 48.71 -20.94 4.03
C ARG A 225 48.90 -22.31 4.67
N THR A 226 47.81 -23.04 4.89
CA THR A 226 47.84 -24.37 5.50
C THR A 226 48.62 -25.35 4.63
N ARG A 227 48.38 -25.37 3.31
CA ARG A 227 49.17 -26.18 2.37
C ARG A 227 50.64 -25.82 2.38
N SER A 228 50.96 -24.53 2.32
CA SER A 228 52.35 -24.09 2.36
C SER A 228 53.07 -24.47 3.66
N GLN A 229 52.37 -24.42 4.80
CA GLN A 229 52.93 -24.85 6.08
C GLN A 229 53.13 -26.36 6.13
N GLN A 230 52.19 -27.15 5.58
CA GLN A 230 52.33 -28.60 5.49
C GLN A 230 53.54 -29.00 4.63
N ASP A 231 53.70 -28.37 3.46
CA ASP A 231 54.86 -28.63 2.59
C ASP A 231 56.19 -28.35 3.30
N GLN A 232 56.24 -27.28 4.11
CA GLN A 232 57.41 -26.95 4.92
C GLN A 232 57.68 -27.98 6.01
N ILE A 233 56.63 -28.44 6.70
CA ILE A 233 56.73 -29.49 7.73
C ILE A 233 57.26 -30.79 7.10
N ASP A 234 56.73 -31.19 5.95
CA ASP A 234 57.14 -32.41 5.25
C ASP A 234 58.62 -32.31 4.82
N ALA A 235 59.02 -31.17 4.26
CA ALA A 235 60.40 -30.93 3.86
C ALA A 235 61.38 -30.92 5.06
N LEU A 236 60.99 -30.31 6.18
CA LEU A 236 61.79 -30.31 7.41
C LEU A 236 61.89 -31.70 8.02
N THR A 237 60.81 -32.47 8.01
CA THR A 237 60.77 -33.85 8.51
C THR A 237 61.72 -34.73 7.69
N ALA A 238 61.63 -34.67 6.35
CA ALA A 238 62.54 -35.42 5.48
C ALA A 238 64.01 -35.04 5.68
N ARG A 239 64.30 -33.76 5.97
CA ARG A 239 65.67 -33.30 6.27
C ARG A 239 66.18 -33.84 7.60
N LEU A 240 65.34 -33.90 8.63
CA LEU A 240 65.71 -34.46 9.93
C LEU A 240 65.99 -35.97 9.82
N ASP A 241 65.13 -36.71 9.14
CA ASP A 241 65.33 -38.15 8.91
C ASP A 241 66.67 -38.44 8.20
N ALA A 242 67.03 -37.60 7.23
CA ALA A 242 68.31 -37.72 6.53
C ALA A 242 69.53 -37.42 7.42
N LEU A 243 69.40 -36.51 8.39
CA LEU A 243 70.47 -36.20 9.34
C LEU A 243 70.63 -37.30 10.39
N ASP A 244 69.52 -37.81 10.93
CA ASP A 244 69.54 -38.86 11.94
C ASP A 244 70.01 -40.21 11.36
N GLY A 245 69.62 -40.52 10.12
CA GLY A 245 70.11 -41.71 9.40
C GLY A 245 71.58 -41.64 8.98
N GLY A 246 72.18 -40.45 8.95
CA GLY A 246 73.61 -40.24 8.65
C GLY A 246 74.54 -40.31 9.86
N HIS A 247 74.00 -40.55 11.06
CA HIS A 247 74.75 -40.65 12.32
C HIS A 247 74.69 -42.05 12.97
N SER A 248 74.22 -43.05 12.22
CA SER A 248 74.22 -44.47 12.60
C SER A 248 75.39 -45.24 12.00
#